data_AF-A0A401IWQ2-F1
#
_entry.id   AF-A0A401IWQ2-F1
#
_cell.length_a   1.000
_cell.length_b   1.000
_cell.length_c   1.000
_cell.angle_alpha   90.00
_cell.angle_beta   90.00
_cell.angle_gamma   90.00
#
_symmetry.space_group_name_H-M   'P 1'
#
loop_
_entity.id
_entity.type
_entity.pdbx_description
1 polymer ?
#
loop_
_entity_poly.entity_id
_entity_poly.type
_entity_poly.pdbx_seq_one_letter_code
_entity_poly.pdbx_strand_id
1 'polypeptide(L)'
;MPYWQWYLVIGLLLAVPMVAILAKEIWVNLSEKAKRPAPAQAFRSYVMVVLVTTILWPLFVPFILYEKWTSRRDEKQRKSEERIFAPGKEDLVSSFTVEEIEAHEIVNDPLGGAPRLPFGHLNEAWEKFLTELPAGAQLWSYAVVWENRWRTQEQREGYVAVVDDGIGPFFETVNYRLEDQA
;
A
#
# COMPACT_ATOMS: atom_id res chain seq x y z
N MET A 1 -5.42 27.87 -1.26
CA MET A 1 -5.83 27.62 -2.65
C MET A 1 -4.98 26.50 -3.22
N PRO A 2 -5.58 25.47 -3.83
CA PRO A 2 -4.84 24.29 -4.25
C PRO A 2 -3.95 24.59 -5.48
N TYR A 3 -2.67 24.27 -5.37
CA TYR A 3 -1.60 24.65 -6.32
C TYR A 3 -1.83 24.19 -7.78
N TRP A 4 -2.70 23.20 -8.03
CA TRP A 4 -3.03 22.71 -9.37
C TRP A 4 -3.73 23.77 -10.24
N GLN A 5 -4.44 24.73 -9.64
CA GLN A 5 -5.08 25.82 -10.37
C GLN A 5 -4.04 26.74 -11.03
N TRP A 6 -2.89 26.96 -10.38
CA TRP A 6 -1.80 27.74 -10.93
C TRP A 6 -1.12 27.05 -12.12
N TYR A 7 -1.04 25.72 -12.13
CA TYR A 7 -0.51 24.98 -13.28
C TYR A 7 -1.40 25.13 -14.53
N LEU A 8 -2.72 25.20 -14.37
CA LEU A 8 -3.64 25.47 -15.48
C LEU A 8 -3.49 26.90 -16.00
N VAL A 9 -3.33 27.88 -15.10
CA VAL A 9 -3.13 29.28 -15.47
C VAL A 9 -1.78 29.49 -16.18
N ILE A 10 -0.70 28.87 -15.67
CA ILE A 10 0.64 28.94 -16.26
C ILE A 10 0.67 28.19 -17.60
N GLY A 11 0.03 27.02 -17.69
CA GLY A 11 -0.11 26.27 -18.94
C GLY A 11 -0.86 27.06 -20.00
N LEU A 12 -1.95 27.73 -19.63
CA LEU A 12 -2.70 28.64 -20.52
C LEU A 12 -1.83 29.83 -20.94
N LEU A 13 -1.11 30.46 -20.00
CA LEU A 13 -0.23 31.60 -20.26
C LEU A 13 0.95 31.27 -21.17
N LEU A 14 1.44 30.03 -21.18
CA LEU A 14 2.53 29.59 -22.07
C LEU A 14 2.01 29.04 -23.42
N ALA A 15 0.86 28.36 -23.42
CA ALA A 15 0.28 27.80 -24.63
C ALA A 15 -0.22 28.90 -25.59
N VAL A 16 -0.85 29.95 -25.07
CA VAL A 16 -1.38 31.06 -25.89
C VAL A 16 -0.29 31.77 -26.73
N PRO A 17 0.85 32.22 -26.17
CA PRO A 17 1.90 32.84 -26.97
C PRO A 17 2.58 31.85 -27.91
N MET A 18 2.74 30.58 -27.52
CA MET A 18 3.32 29.55 -28.39
C MET A 18 2.44 29.27 -29.62
N VAL A 19 1.12 29.18 -29.41
CA VAL A 19 0.14 29.05 -30.50
C VAL A 19 0.12 30.32 -31.36
N ALA A 20 0.23 31.51 -30.76
CA ALA A 20 0.30 32.77 -31.52
C ALA A 20 1.58 32.91 -32.37
N ILE A 21 2.73 32.45 -31.86
CA ILE A 21 4.00 32.42 -32.60
C ILE A 21 3.90 31.44 -33.77
N LEU A 22 3.42 30.22 -33.52
CA LEU A 22 3.18 29.23 -34.57
C LEU A 22 2.15 29.73 -35.60
N ALA A 23 1.08 30.38 -35.16
CA ALA A 23 0.08 31.00 -36.03
C ALA A 23 0.71 32.07 -36.94
N LYS A 24 1.59 32.91 -36.37
CA LYS A 24 2.28 33.98 -37.10
C LYS A 24 3.26 33.41 -38.11
N GLU A 25 4.05 32.42 -37.73
CA GLU A 25 5.04 31.77 -38.60
C GLU A 25 4.36 31.01 -39.75
N ILE A 26 3.23 30.35 -39.45
CA ILE A 26 2.38 29.71 -40.44
C ILE A 26 1.68 30.74 -41.33
N TRP A 27 1.20 31.87 -40.80
CA TRP A 27 0.60 32.95 -41.60
C TRP A 27 1.61 33.55 -42.59
N VAL A 28 2.85 33.79 -42.15
CA VAL A 28 3.93 34.27 -43.03
C VAL A 28 4.24 33.25 -44.12
N ASN A 29 4.38 31.97 -43.76
CA ASN A 29 4.66 30.90 -44.71
C ASN A 29 3.48 30.64 -45.68
N LEU A 30 2.24 30.76 -45.21
CA LEU A 30 1.03 30.69 -46.04
C LEU A 30 0.90 31.91 -46.96
N SER A 31 1.25 33.12 -46.49
CA SER A 31 1.29 34.34 -47.30
C SER A 31 2.32 34.22 -48.43
N GLU A 32 3.47 33.60 -48.17
CA GLU A 32 4.46 33.29 -49.20
C GLU A 32 3.96 32.23 -50.20
N LYS A 33 3.23 31.21 -49.73
CA LYS A 33 2.64 30.15 -50.57
C LYS A 33 1.36 30.55 -51.32
N ALA A 34 0.68 31.63 -50.92
CA ALA A 34 -0.55 32.13 -51.54
C ALA A 34 -0.39 32.61 -53.00
N LYS A 35 0.81 32.51 -53.59
CA LYS A 35 1.03 32.62 -55.04
C LYS A 35 0.46 31.44 -55.87
N ARG A 36 -0.08 30.36 -55.26
CA ARG A 36 -0.83 29.26 -55.94
C ARG A 36 -2.00 28.74 -55.05
N PRO A 37 -3.11 28.21 -55.61
CA PRO A 37 -4.47 28.24 -55.01
C PRO A 37 -4.64 27.21 -53.87
N ALA A 38 -5.55 27.29 -52.89
CA ALA A 38 -6.60 28.26 -52.52
C ALA A 38 -6.63 28.39 -50.97
N PRO A 39 -6.66 29.61 -50.40
CA PRO A 39 -6.38 29.87 -48.98
C PRO A 39 -7.41 29.30 -47.98
N ALA A 40 -8.62 28.99 -48.44
CA ALA A 40 -9.72 28.57 -47.56
C ALA A 40 -9.53 27.16 -46.97
N GLN A 41 -8.90 26.23 -47.69
CA GLN A 41 -8.75 24.84 -47.22
C GLN A 41 -7.62 24.71 -46.19
N ALA A 42 -6.50 25.42 -46.39
CA ALA A 42 -5.40 25.49 -45.43
C ALA A 42 -5.80 26.24 -44.15
N PHE A 43 -6.61 27.29 -44.28
CA PHE A 43 -7.16 27.98 -43.12
C PHE A 43 -8.13 27.08 -42.32
N ARG A 44 -9.00 26.33 -43.01
CA ARG A 44 -9.91 25.37 -42.38
C ARG A 44 -9.19 24.25 -41.63
N SER A 45 -8.14 23.67 -42.21
CA SER A 45 -7.37 22.63 -41.53
C SER A 45 -6.63 23.20 -40.30
N TYR A 46 -6.12 24.42 -40.39
CA TYR A 46 -5.49 25.09 -39.26
C TYR A 46 -6.47 25.35 -38.09
N VAL A 47 -7.64 25.90 -38.40
CA VAL A 47 -8.70 26.15 -37.41
C VAL A 47 -9.16 24.85 -36.75
N MET A 48 -9.28 23.76 -37.52
CA MET A 48 -9.60 22.43 -37.00
C MET A 48 -8.52 21.91 -36.02
N VAL A 49 -7.24 22.03 -36.37
CA VAL A 49 -6.14 21.57 -35.50
C VAL A 49 -6.11 22.36 -34.19
N VAL A 50 -6.23 23.69 -34.25
CA VAL A 50 -6.26 24.54 -33.06
C VAL A 50 -7.46 24.23 -32.17
N LEU A 51 -8.66 24.04 -32.75
CA LEU A 51 -9.85 23.66 -32.01
C LEU A 51 -9.69 22.30 -31.33
N VAL A 52 -9.23 21.28 -32.07
CA VAL A 52 -9.02 19.93 -31.52
C VAL A 52 -7.99 19.96 -30.41
N THR A 53 -6.84 20.59 -30.59
CA THR A 53 -5.81 20.66 -29.55
C THR A 53 -6.30 21.43 -28.32
N THR A 54 -7.07 22.51 -28.50
CA THR A 54 -7.63 23.31 -27.39
C THR A 54 -8.72 22.58 -26.61
N ILE A 55 -9.50 21.72 -27.28
CA ILE A 55 -10.60 20.95 -26.66
C ILE A 55 -10.10 19.61 -26.08
N LEU A 56 -9.03 19.04 -26.63
CA LEU A 56 -8.53 17.72 -26.24
C LEU A 56 -7.64 17.78 -24.99
N TRP A 57 -6.83 18.83 -24.82
CA TRP A 57 -5.93 18.95 -23.65
C TRP A 57 -6.63 19.03 -22.27
N PRO A 58 -7.78 19.73 -22.08
CA PRO A 58 -8.46 19.80 -20.80
C PRO A 58 -9.23 18.52 -20.46
N LEU A 59 -9.36 17.57 -21.41
CA LEU A 59 -9.87 16.22 -21.16
C LEU A 59 -8.76 15.26 -20.72
N PHE A 60 -7.54 15.40 -21.27
CA PHE A 60 -6.41 14.55 -20.90
C PHE A 60 -5.84 14.83 -19.51
N VAL A 61 -5.80 16.10 -19.08
CA VAL A 61 -5.31 16.49 -17.75
C VAL A 61 -6.09 15.81 -16.60
N PRO A 62 -7.44 15.87 -16.54
CA PRO A 62 -8.19 15.18 -15.48
C PRO A 62 -8.10 13.66 -15.59
N PHE A 63 -7.96 13.10 -16.79
CA PHE A 63 -7.75 11.65 -16.97
C PHE A 63 -6.43 11.17 -16.35
N ILE A 64 -5.32 11.88 -16.61
CA ILE A 64 -4.00 11.57 -16.02
C ILE A 64 -4.02 11.79 -14.49
N LEU A 65 -4.73 12.83 -14.01
CA LEU A 65 -4.91 13.04 -12.57
C LEU A 65 -5.76 11.95 -11.93
N TYR A 66 -6.82 11.50 -12.59
CA TYR A 66 -7.68 10.43 -12.11
C TYR A 66 -6.88 9.13 -11.95
N GLU A 67 -6.13 8.73 -12.98
CA GLU A 67 -5.28 7.54 -12.95
C GLU A 67 -4.22 7.61 -11.85
N LYS A 68 -3.54 8.76 -11.68
CA LYS A 68 -2.58 8.93 -10.57
C LYS A 68 -3.26 8.93 -9.20
N TRP A 69 -4.50 9.42 -9.09
CA TRP A 69 -5.22 9.47 -7.81
C TRP A 69 -5.80 8.11 -7.43
N THR A 70 -6.28 7.33 -8.40
CA THR A 70 -6.68 5.93 -8.19
C THR A 70 -5.48 5.07 -7.85
N SER A 71 -4.38 5.12 -8.63
CA SER A 71 -3.18 4.34 -8.31
C SER A 71 -2.56 4.69 -6.95
N ARG A 72 -2.60 5.95 -6.52
CA ARG A 72 -2.15 6.33 -5.16
C ARG A 72 -3.09 5.84 -4.06
N ARG A 73 -4.40 5.77 -4.32
CA ARG A 73 -5.35 5.17 -3.38
C ARG A 73 -5.13 3.66 -3.32
N ASP A 74 -4.96 3.00 -4.46
CA ASP A 74 -4.70 1.58 -4.55
C ASP A 74 -3.35 1.21 -3.92
N GLU A 75 -2.30 2.01 -4.09
CA GLU A 75 -0.99 1.81 -3.44
C GLU A 75 -1.07 2.04 -1.92
N LYS A 76 -1.79 3.08 -1.47
CA LYS A 76 -1.99 3.34 -0.04
C LYS A 76 -2.84 2.24 0.60
N GLN A 77 -3.81 1.71 -0.14
CA GLN A 77 -4.65 0.60 0.28
C GLN A 77 -3.85 -0.71 0.29
N ARG A 78 -3.06 -0.99 -0.74
CA ARG A 78 -2.14 -2.12 -0.83
C ARG A 78 -1.07 -2.10 0.28
N LYS A 79 -0.54 -0.92 0.62
CA LYS A 79 0.38 -0.75 1.76
C LYS A 79 -0.33 -0.89 3.12
N SER A 80 -1.64 -0.65 3.17
CA SER A 80 -2.47 -0.97 4.34
C SER A 80 -2.93 -2.43 4.37
N GLU A 81 -2.89 -3.14 3.25
CA GLU A 81 -3.12 -4.58 3.10
C GLU A 81 -1.84 -5.39 3.39
N GLU A 82 -0.65 -4.80 3.20
CA GLU A 82 0.63 -5.24 3.78
C GLU A 82 0.75 -4.85 5.27
N ARG A 83 -0.32 -4.97 6.05
CA ARG A 83 -0.19 -5.00 7.51
C ARG A 83 0.52 -6.30 7.87
N ILE A 84 1.83 -6.23 8.04
CA ILE A 84 2.57 -7.24 8.79
C ILE A 84 1.86 -7.32 10.14
N PHE A 85 1.28 -8.49 10.42
CA PHE A 85 0.56 -8.73 11.66
C PHE A 85 1.50 -8.41 12.83
N ALA A 86 1.02 -7.59 13.76
CA ALA A 86 1.68 -7.29 15.02
C ALA A 86 0.58 -7.22 16.08
N PRO A 87 0.68 -7.99 17.17
CA PRO A 87 -0.30 -7.93 18.24
C PRO A 87 -0.35 -6.52 18.84
N GLY A 88 -1.55 -6.05 19.20
CA GLY A 88 -1.75 -4.82 19.95
C GLY A 88 -1.62 -5.04 21.46
N LYS A 89 -1.67 -3.96 22.24
CA LYS A 89 -1.66 -4.07 23.72
C LYS A 89 -3.02 -4.56 24.23
N GLU A 90 -4.06 -4.19 23.52
CA GLU A 90 -5.44 -4.59 23.72
C GLU A 90 -5.68 -6.10 23.53
N ASP A 91 -4.78 -6.79 22.81
CA ASP A 91 -4.86 -8.21 22.52
C ASP A 91 -4.09 -9.08 23.54
N LEU A 92 -3.41 -8.45 24.50
CA LEU A 92 -2.66 -9.14 25.55
C LEU A 92 -3.62 -9.72 26.58
N VAL A 93 -3.45 -11.01 26.89
CA VAL A 93 -4.35 -11.76 27.76
C VAL A 93 -3.75 -11.91 29.16
N SER A 94 -2.58 -12.56 29.25
CA SER A 94 -1.93 -12.87 30.54
C SER A 94 -0.41 -12.78 30.44
N SER A 95 0.25 -12.31 31.50
CA SER A 95 1.71 -12.33 31.62
C SER A 95 2.19 -13.68 32.16
N PHE A 96 3.29 -14.21 31.63
CA PHE A 96 3.89 -15.48 32.06
C PHE A 96 5.41 -15.38 32.18
N THR A 97 6.02 -16.28 32.94
CA THR A 97 7.46 -16.55 32.87
C THR A 97 7.79 -17.59 31.79
N VAL A 98 9.05 -17.69 31.39
CA VAL A 98 9.50 -18.68 30.41
C VAL A 98 9.18 -20.10 30.88
N GLU A 99 9.43 -20.38 32.17
CA GLU A 99 9.23 -21.71 32.77
C GLU A 99 7.74 -22.08 32.83
N GLU A 100 6.86 -21.11 33.10
CA GLU A 100 5.42 -21.30 33.10
C GLU A 100 4.90 -21.64 31.69
N ILE A 101 5.41 -20.95 30.67
CA ILE A 101 5.07 -21.21 29.26
C ILE A 101 5.55 -22.62 28.86
N GLU A 102 6.79 -22.97 29.17
CA GLU A 102 7.34 -24.28 28.83
C GLU A 102 6.60 -25.44 29.52
N ALA A 103 6.16 -25.23 30.77
CA ALA A 103 5.35 -26.20 31.49
C ALA A 103 3.93 -26.33 30.92
N HIS A 104 3.33 -25.23 30.44
CA HIS A 104 2.00 -25.23 29.83
C HIS A 104 2.00 -25.90 28.45
N GLU A 105 3.06 -25.67 27.67
CA GLU A 105 3.16 -26.04 26.26
C GLU A 105 3.95 -27.34 26.04
N ILE A 106 4.19 -28.10 27.11
CA ILE A 106 4.91 -29.37 27.01
C ILE A 106 4.06 -30.41 26.27
N VAL A 107 4.58 -30.88 25.14
CA VAL A 107 3.91 -31.93 24.37
C VAL A 107 4.14 -33.27 25.07
N ASN A 108 3.07 -33.82 25.65
CA ASN A 108 3.10 -35.13 26.30
C ASN A 108 2.41 -36.17 25.40
N ASP A 109 3.20 -36.86 24.57
CA ASP A 109 2.70 -37.96 23.75
C ASP A 109 2.54 -39.24 24.62
N PRO A 110 1.32 -39.75 24.84
CA PRO A 110 1.08 -40.96 25.63
C PRO A 110 1.73 -42.21 25.04
N LEU A 111 1.97 -42.22 23.72
CA LEU A 111 2.57 -43.34 22.99
C LEU A 111 4.09 -43.22 22.88
N GLY A 112 4.68 -42.11 23.34
CA GLY A 112 6.13 -41.88 23.35
C GLY A 112 6.77 -41.76 21.97
N GLY A 113 5.99 -41.47 20.93
CA GLY A 113 6.47 -41.26 19.56
C GLY A 113 7.10 -39.88 19.34
N ALA A 114 6.71 -38.87 20.13
CA ALA A 114 7.28 -37.53 20.09
C ALA A 114 8.16 -37.22 21.32
N PRO A 115 9.26 -36.45 21.16
CA PRO A 115 10.04 -35.93 22.29
C PRO A 115 9.17 -35.07 23.21
N ARG A 116 9.38 -35.19 24.52
CA ARG A 116 8.81 -34.29 25.53
C ARG A 116 9.56 -32.95 25.49
N LEU A 117 9.17 -32.09 24.56
CA LEU A 117 9.72 -30.74 24.41
C LEU A 117 8.57 -29.73 24.42
N PRO A 118 8.79 -28.53 24.98
CA PRO A 118 7.81 -27.45 24.89
C PRO A 118 7.62 -27.06 23.42
N PHE A 119 6.36 -26.92 23.00
CA PHE A 119 5.94 -26.67 21.62
C PHE A 119 6.30 -27.75 20.59
N GLY A 120 6.84 -28.90 21.01
CA GLY A 120 7.17 -30.02 20.13
C GLY A 120 8.06 -29.62 18.95
N HIS A 121 7.49 -29.60 17.74
CA HIS A 121 8.22 -29.23 16.51
C HIS A 121 8.58 -27.73 16.42
N LEU A 122 7.89 -26.86 17.15
CA LEU A 122 8.19 -25.43 17.20
C LEU A 122 9.23 -25.09 18.30
N ASN A 123 9.75 -26.09 19.01
CA ASN A 123 10.74 -25.90 20.07
C ASN A 123 11.98 -25.13 19.59
N GLU A 124 12.50 -25.45 18.39
CA GLU A 124 13.66 -24.73 17.83
C GLU A 124 13.36 -23.24 17.55
N ALA A 125 12.13 -22.94 17.14
CA ALA A 125 11.69 -21.56 16.91
C ALA A 125 11.48 -20.82 18.24
N TRP A 126 10.99 -21.52 19.27
CA TRP A 126 10.89 -21.00 20.63
C TRP A 126 12.27 -20.66 21.22
N GLU A 127 13.25 -21.55 21.11
CA GLU A 127 14.62 -21.29 21.58
C GLU A 127 15.23 -20.07 20.88
N LYS A 128 15.03 -19.93 19.56
CA LYS A 128 15.47 -18.74 18.82
C LYS A 128 14.78 -17.48 19.33
N PHE A 129 13.47 -17.53 19.54
CA PHE A 129 12.72 -16.42 20.12
C PHE A 129 13.28 -16.00 21.49
N LEU A 130 13.63 -16.98 22.35
CA LEU A 130 14.25 -16.70 23.64
C LEU A 130 15.62 -16.02 23.50
N THR A 131 16.42 -16.36 22.49
CA THR A 131 17.72 -15.68 22.25
C THR A 131 17.58 -14.24 21.76
N GLU A 132 16.43 -13.90 21.16
CA GLU A 132 16.12 -12.56 20.65
C GLU A 132 15.42 -11.68 21.69
N LEU A 133 15.13 -12.22 22.89
CA LEU A 133 14.47 -11.48 23.96
C LEU A 133 15.33 -10.33 24.49
N PRO A 134 14.78 -9.11 24.53
CA PRO A 134 15.44 -7.99 25.20
C PRO A 134 15.59 -8.25 26.71
N ALA A 135 16.68 -7.77 27.31
CA ALA A 135 16.90 -7.89 28.75
C ALA A 135 15.81 -7.14 29.53
N GLY A 136 15.11 -7.85 30.43
CA GLY A 136 14.01 -7.30 31.21
C GLY A 136 12.64 -7.31 30.50
N ALA A 137 12.54 -7.96 29.34
CA ALA A 137 11.26 -8.17 28.67
C ALA A 137 10.32 -9.04 29.52
N GLN A 138 9.04 -8.65 29.55
CA GLN A 138 7.96 -9.49 30.08
C GLN A 138 7.30 -10.25 28.95
N LEU A 139 7.03 -11.54 29.15
CA LEU A 139 6.30 -12.34 28.19
C LEU A 139 4.80 -12.29 28.48
N TRP A 140 4.03 -12.06 27.43
CA TRP A 140 2.58 -12.03 27.48
C TRP A 140 2.00 -12.97 26.44
N SER A 141 0.93 -13.69 26.78
CA SER A 141 0.12 -14.37 25.79
C SER A 141 -0.79 -13.36 25.08
N TYR A 142 -1.03 -13.58 23.80
CA TYR A 142 -2.00 -12.82 23.03
C TYR A 142 -2.94 -13.77 22.29
N ALA A 143 -4.17 -13.30 22.07
CA ALA A 143 -5.17 -13.99 21.26
C ALA A 143 -5.97 -12.96 20.47
N VAL A 144 -5.94 -13.05 19.15
CA VAL A 144 -6.56 -12.05 18.29
C VAL A 144 -7.19 -12.69 17.06
N VAL A 145 -8.41 -12.25 16.77
CA VAL A 145 -9.08 -12.53 15.50
C VAL A 145 -8.59 -11.50 14.49
N TRP A 146 -7.78 -11.95 13.54
CA TRP A 146 -7.23 -11.09 12.51
C TRP A 146 -7.90 -11.37 11.16
N GLU A 147 -8.38 -10.32 10.50
CA GLU A 147 -8.90 -10.41 9.14
C GLU A 147 -7.75 -10.23 8.14
N ASN A 148 -7.49 -11.26 7.35
CA ASN A 148 -6.44 -11.23 6.35
C ASN A 148 -6.86 -10.45 5.08
N ARG A 149 -5.95 -10.30 4.11
CA ARG A 149 -6.20 -9.56 2.86
C ARG A 149 -7.37 -10.10 2.01
N TRP A 150 -7.81 -11.32 2.27
CA TRP A 150 -8.92 -11.96 1.56
C TRP A 150 -10.24 -11.88 2.34
N ARG A 151 -10.31 -11.05 3.39
CA ARG A 151 -11.45 -10.96 4.33
C ARG A 151 -11.75 -12.25 5.08
N THR A 152 -10.78 -13.15 5.10
CA THR A 152 -10.88 -14.38 5.86
C THR A 152 -10.43 -14.08 7.28
N GLN A 153 -11.23 -14.49 8.26
CA GLN A 153 -10.87 -14.34 9.67
C GLN A 153 -10.01 -15.53 10.12
N GLU A 154 -8.85 -15.22 10.68
CA GLU A 154 -7.90 -16.16 11.25
C GLU A 154 -7.79 -15.88 12.75
N GLN A 155 -7.91 -16.92 13.57
CA GLN A 155 -7.53 -16.82 14.97
C GLN A 155 -6.02 -17.01 15.07
N ARG A 156 -5.34 -16.04 15.68
CA ARG A 156 -3.91 -16.08 15.93
C ARG A 156 -3.64 -15.99 17.42
N GLU A 157 -2.85 -16.93 17.92
CA GLU A 157 -2.47 -17.00 19.32
C GLU A 157 -0.96 -17.22 19.43
N GLY A 158 -0.39 -16.76 20.53
CA GLY A 158 1.04 -16.85 20.74
C GLY A 158 1.52 -16.06 21.93
N TYR A 159 2.83 -15.82 21.95
CA TYR A 159 3.52 -15.10 23.01
C TYR A 159 4.26 -13.88 22.46
N VAL A 160 4.31 -12.80 23.23
CA VAL A 160 4.96 -11.55 22.82
C VAL A 160 5.79 -10.97 23.94
N ALA A 161 6.95 -10.43 23.57
CA ALA A 161 7.83 -9.73 24.49
C ALA A 161 7.40 -8.27 24.63
N VAL A 162 7.22 -7.80 25.86
CA VAL A 162 6.87 -6.40 26.17
C VAL A 162 8.02 -5.77 26.95
N VAL A 163 8.54 -4.64 26.45
CA VAL A 163 9.66 -3.89 27.04
C VAL A 163 9.26 -2.43 27.20
N ASP A 164 9.34 -1.89 28.42
CA ASP A 164 9.01 -0.49 28.72
C ASP A 164 7.70 -0.02 28.08
N ASP A 165 6.68 -0.88 28.13
CA ASP A 165 5.35 -0.62 27.55
C ASP A 165 5.36 -0.55 26.00
N GLY A 166 6.39 -1.06 25.34
CA GLY A 166 6.47 -1.28 23.90
C GLY A 166 6.35 -2.77 23.54
N ILE A 167 5.67 -3.06 22.43
CA ILE A 167 5.54 -4.42 21.89
C ILE A 167 6.80 -4.76 21.09
N GLY A 168 7.49 -5.80 21.52
CA GLY A 168 8.71 -6.33 20.91
C GLY A 168 8.43 -7.53 20.00
N PRO A 169 9.41 -8.44 19.83
CA PRO A 169 9.20 -9.64 19.03
C PRO A 169 8.05 -10.49 19.56
N PHE A 170 7.36 -11.20 18.66
CA PHE A 170 6.29 -12.15 19.00
C PHE A 170 6.55 -13.52 18.37
N PHE A 171 6.00 -14.55 18.99
CA PHE A 171 6.09 -15.94 18.63
C PHE A 171 4.67 -16.50 18.46
N GLU A 172 4.33 -16.91 17.25
CA GLU A 172 3.02 -17.44 16.89
C GLU A 172 2.98 -18.95 17.12
N THR A 173 2.03 -19.41 17.93
CA THR A 173 1.85 -20.84 18.26
C THR A 173 0.73 -21.47 17.46
N VAL A 174 -0.34 -20.71 17.24
CA VAL A 174 -1.57 -21.20 16.61
C VAL A 174 -2.04 -20.21 15.56
N ASN A 175 -2.32 -20.74 14.37
CA ASN A 175 -2.97 -20.04 13.28
C ASN A 175 -4.00 -20.97 12.66
N TYR A 176 -5.29 -20.69 12.84
CA TYR A 176 -6.34 -21.38 12.11
C TYR A 176 -7.38 -20.42 11.57
N ARG A 177 -7.95 -20.82 10.43
CA ARG A 177 -9.05 -20.12 9.80
C ARG A 177 -10.34 -20.41 10.56
N LEU A 178 -11.08 -19.38 10.92
CA LEU A 178 -12.35 -19.54 11.64
C LEU A 178 -13.42 -20.25 10.81
N GLU A 179 -13.34 -20.19 9.48
CA GLU A 179 -14.24 -20.91 8.56
C GLU A 179 -14.11 -22.44 8.66
N ASP A 180 -12.97 -22.97 9.09
CA ASP A 180 -12.74 -24.42 9.15
C ASP A 180 -13.32 -25.07 10.42
N GLN A 181 -13.86 -24.28 11.36
CA GLN A 181 -14.45 -24.75 12.61
C GLN A 181 -15.99 -24.67 12.66
N ALA A 182 -16.64 -24.21 11.59
CA ALA A 182 -18.10 -24.07 11.47
C ALA A 182 -18.73 -25.20 10.65
#